data_AF-A0A923QU28-F1
#
_entry.id   AF-A0A923QU28-F1
#
_cell.length_a   1.000
_cell.length_b   1.000
_cell.length_c   1.000
_cell.angle_alpha   90.00
_cell.angle_beta   90.00
_cell.angle_gamma   90.00
#
_symmetry.space_group_name_H-M   'P 1'
#
loop_
_entity.id
_entity.type
_entity.pdbx_description
1 polymer ?
#
loop_
_entity_poly.entity_id
_entity_poly.type
_entity_poly.pdbx_seq_one_letter_code
_entity_poly.pdbx_strand_id
1 'polypeptide(L)'
;MSKAMNSWIKRLKPHSFLLALGMLSILFVSSAHADCRPEGDPFVGPTVMPSGPRANHCLDPSKRSYRLITPEQARGVVGNFGHLKAGVEYQFIANVSHDHEHWIGAFPVDAVETIDFQIDEFPPLLIAAHTQLRVNFRPETPVILYHQTDRSRDPISLGEIILSHEIVSLLDGKGYDLKEGMQGAFANAARLASLWERADDMSVRQDQRVRQYRLSLTTEEANGLWKFMLPFFHDPEMTKLYDTVSRNCTTQLFEMFKAWQPARIGWFNELAQRGIILAPTYAKQGLELGHLLGKEKLPDLREELIERFAAREYDKADVASGCPLAKDPFAPSGIMPSWTSRVWEMQFWKSKKRCLNVGDGGSRGYKIITPAEFDAHFKKRSPHSFKSIPNHENIRLLANVSHEETYWVMAIERDAIREIFFEKQILEPNLGIAHTQMRFVFKDGKEATLFNQKDPKAEPVKLPGIIFSVEGARTVGGPQEFGFIAGMTGQFGLAHRLISEKDKIRASIINDKNEVQQMKIKLSETRLNDLFWSVIEVMHDPTMPKVYNYALKNCTNSLFYALDAYLKRDRGVLDRVYTSLPWFAFPALKERRIVNREGKLADDLNFTVLRKFFEKGCQRTLLIEDAPL
;
A
#
# COMPACT_ATOMS: atom_id res chain seq x y z
N MET A 1 13.26 -39.14 -60.49
CA MET A 1 12.45 -38.06 -59.88
C MET A 1 13.06 -36.67 -60.01
N SER A 2 14.37 -36.45 -59.81
CA SER A 2 14.98 -35.10 -59.89
C SER A 2 14.87 -34.39 -61.26
N LYS A 3 14.97 -35.12 -62.38
CA LYS A 3 14.82 -34.53 -63.73
C LYS A 3 13.38 -34.18 -64.12
N ALA A 4 12.38 -34.90 -63.59
CA ALA A 4 10.96 -34.60 -63.84
C ALA A 4 10.50 -33.33 -63.10
N MET A 5 11.05 -33.08 -61.92
CA MET A 5 10.73 -31.91 -61.09
C MET A 5 11.26 -30.61 -61.72
N ASN A 6 12.46 -30.64 -62.31
CA ASN A 6 13.05 -29.47 -62.97
C ASN A 6 12.34 -29.06 -64.27
N SER A 7 11.70 -29.99 -64.98
CA SER A 7 10.89 -29.66 -66.16
C SER A 7 9.55 -29.01 -65.79
N TRP A 8 9.03 -29.31 -64.61
CA TRP A 8 7.73 -28.81 -64.16
C TRP A 8 7.83 -27.36 -63.63
N ILE A 9 8.91 -27.05 -62.90
CA ILE A 9 9.19 -25.70 -62.36
C ILE A 9 9.38 -24.66 -63.47
N LYS A 10 9.96 -25.03 -64.62
CA LYS A 10 10.17 -24.10 -65.76
C LYS A 10 8.88 -23.70 -66.50
N ARG A 11 7.75 -24.38 -66.27
CA ARG A 11 6.47 -24.08 -66.94
C ARG A 11 5.49 -23.26 -66.10
N LEU A 12 5.79 -23.01 -64.83
CA LEU A 12 4.93 -22.22 -63.96
C LEU A 12 5.21 -20.73 -64.18
N LYS A 13 4.19 -19.99 -64.63
CA LYS A 13 4.23 -18.51 -64.70
C LYS A 13 4.48 -17.96 -63.28
N PRO A 14 5.23 -16.85 -63.13
CA PRO A 14 5.67 -16.34 -61.82
C PRO A 14 4.52 -16.05 -60.83
N HIS A 15 3.29 -15.84 -61.31
CA HIS A 15 2.12 -15.66 -60.44
C HIS A 15 1.57 -16.96 -59.84
N SER A 16 1.75 -18.11 -60.51
CA SER A 16 1.30 -19.42 -60.02
C SER A 16 2.25 -20.01 -58.97
N PHE A 17 3.53 -19.60 -58.99
CA PHE A 17 4.55 -20.07 -58.04
C PHE A 17 4.37 -19.42 -56.65
N LEU A 18 3.97 -18.14 -56.59
CA LEU A 18 3.66 -17.44 -55.34
C LEU A 18 2.38 -17.97 -54.67
N LEU A 19 1.36 -18.34 -55.45
CA LEU A 19 0.13 -18.97 -54.94
C LEU A 19 0.39 -20.39 -54.42
N ALA A 20 1.25 -21.16 -55.09
CA ALA A 20 1.64 -22.49 -54.62
C ALA A 20 2.52 -22.46 -53.36
N LEU A 21 3.46 -21.50 -53.25
CA LEU A 21 4.22 -21.27 -52.01
C LEU A 21 3.31 -20.79 -50.87
N GLY A 22 2.35 -19.90 -51.16
CA GLY A 22 1.34 -19.47 -50.19
C GLY A 22 0.47 -20.61 -49.66
N MET A 23 0.04 -21.54 -50.53
CA MET A 23 -0.71 -22.73 -50.10
C MET A 23 0.16 -23.78 -49.39
N LEU A 24 1.45 -23.93 -49.76
CA LEU A 24 2.36 -24.86 -49.06
C LEU A 24 2.73 -24.34 -47.66
N SER A 25 2.82 -23.03 -47.45
CA SER A 25 3.00 -22.44 -46.11
C SER A 25 1.75 -22.54 -45.22
N ILE A 26 0.56 -22.73 -45.80
CA ILE A 26 -0.68 -22.98 -45.03
C ILE A 26 -0.77 -24.45 -44.60
N LEU A 27 -0.10 -25.39 -45.30
CA LEU A 27 -0.17 -26.82 -45.01
C LEU A 27 0.90 -27.35 -44.03
N PHE A 28 1.90 -26.54 -43.65
CA PHE A 28 2.98 -26.97 -42.74
C PHE A 28 3.10 -26.17 -41.43
N VAL A 29 2.14 -25.30 -41.11
CA VAL A 29 1.93 -24.88 -39.71
C VAL A 29 1.01 -25.89 -39.03
N SER A 30 1.41 -27.17 -39.05
CA SER A 30 1.05 -28.05 -37.94
C SER A 30 1.86 -27.57 -36.76
N SER A 31 1.39 -26.49 -36.12
CA SER A 31 1.91 -26.05 -34.84
C SER A 31 1.91 -27.27 -33.94
N ALA A 32 3.09 -27.73 -33.56
CA ALA A 32 3.24 -28.56 -32.39
C ALA A 32 2.54 -27.77 -31.28
N HIS A 33 1.32 -28.16 -30.93
CA HIS A 33 0.60 -27.54 -29.85
C HIS A 33 1.46 -27.85 -28.63
N ALA A 34 2.12 -26.83 -28.08
CA ALA A 34 2.81 -26.97 -26.82
C ALA A 34 1.80 -27.60 -25.86
N ASP A 35 2.18 -28.71 -25.21
CA ASP A 35 1.32 -29.36 -24.24
C ASP A 35 1.20 -28.42 -23.04
N CYS A 36 0.19 -27.54 -23.07
CA CYS A 36 -0.05 -26.54 -22.04
C CYS A 36 -0.67 -27.16 -20.76
N ARG A 37 -0.46 -28.46 -20.52
CA ARG A 37 -0.97 -29.18 -19.36
C ARG A 37 0.12 -29.30 -18.29
N PRO A 38 -0.14 -28.88 -17.06
CA PRO A 38 0.68 -29.27 -15.92
C PRO A 38 0.69 -30.79 -15.78
N GLU A 39 1.87 -31.38 -15.62
CA GLU A 39 1.98 -32.82 -15.39
C GLU A 39 1.29 -33.23 -14.08
N GLY A 40 0.52 -34.32 -14.10
CA GLY A 40 0.00 -34.99 -12.90
C GLY A 40 -1.29 -34.43 -12.28
N ASP A 41 -1.87 -33.34 -12.82
CA ASP A 41 -3.10 -32.77 -12.28
C ASP A 41 -4.35 -33.13 -13.12
N PRO A 42 -5.29 -33.95 -12.60
CA PRO A 42 -6.43 -34.46 -13.37
C PRO A 42 -7.49 -33.40 -13.68
N PHE A 43 -7.44 -32.22 -13.06
CA PHE A 43 -8.45 -31.17 -13.24
C PHE A 43 -7.97 -29.99 -14.08
N VAL A 44 -6.78 -30.11 -14.69
CA VAL A 44 -6.25 -29.11 -15.61
C VAL A 44 -6.38 -29.61 -17.05
N GLY A 45 -7.26 -28.95 -17.80
CA GLY A 45 -7.28 -29.09 -19.26
C GLY A 45 -6.10 -28.35 -19.90
N PRO A 46 -5.85 -28.53 -21.20
CA PRO A 46 -4.92 -27.67 -21.92
C PRO A 46 -5.48 -26.25 -21.91
N THR A 47 -4.83 -25.34 -21.20
CA THR A 47 -5.27 -23.95 -21.08
C THR A 47 -4.57 -23.10 -22.12
N VAL A 48 -5.22 -22.91 -23.25
CA VAL A 48 -4.76 -22.02 -24.33
C VAL A 48 -5.67 -20.80 -24.42
N MET A 49 -5.12 -19.69 -24.87
CA MET A 49 -5.91 -18.50 -25.16
C MET A 49 -6.96 -18.83 -26.24
N PRO A 50 -8.27 -18.61 -25.98
CA PRO A 50 -9.33 -19.09 -26.86
C PRO A 50 -9.46 -18.31 -28.17
N SER A 51 -9.09 -17.02 -28.15
CA SER A 51 -9.18 -16.13 -29.32
C SER A 51 -8.30 -14.88 -29.14
N GLY A 52 -8.41 -13.91 -30.06
CA GLY A 52 -7.70 -12.63 -29.98
C GLY A 52 -6.25 -12.68 -30.46
N PRO A 53 -5.46 -11.62 -30.19
CA PRO A 53 -4.09 -11.47 -30.71
C PRO A 53 -3.10 -12.55 -30.25
N ARG A 54 -3.47 -13.34 -29.24
CA ARG A 54 -2.64 -14.37 -28.61
C ARG A 54 -3.27 -15.76 -28.68
N ALA A 55 -4.22 -15.98 -29.59
CA ALA A 55 -4.91 -17.26 -29.75
C ALA A 55 -3.92 -18.43 -29.84
N ASN A 56 -4.26 -19.55 -29.20
CA ASN A 56 -3.44 -20.77 -29.12
C ASN A 56 -2.13 -20.68 -28.30
N HIS A 57 -1.84 -19.55 -27.64
CA HIS A 57 -0.73 -19.48 -26.68
C HIS A 57 -1.13 -20.07 -25.32
N CYS A 58 -0.19 -20.73 -24.63
CA CYS A 58 -0.44 -21.27 -23.30
C CYS A 58 -0.72 -20.17 -22.28
N LEU A 59 -1.78 -20.35 -21.51
CA LEU A 59 -2.11 -19.56 -20.33
C LEU A 59 -1.34 -20.06 -19.12
N ASP A 60 -1.13 -19.18 -18.14
CA ASP A 60 -0.53 -19.52 -16.85
C ASP A 60 -1.47 -20.46 -16.07
N PRO A 61 -1.08 -21.74 -15.86
CA PRO A 61 -1.93 -22.74 -15.22
C PRO A 61 -2.10 -22.50 -13.71
N SER A 62 -1.28 -21.64 -13.08
CA SER A 62 -1.45 -21.28 -11.67
C SER A 62 -2.70 -20.42 -11.43
N LYS A 63 -3.21 -19.76 -12.48
CA LYS A 63 -4.39 -18.87 -12.44
C LYS A 63 -5.62 -19.47 -13.13
N ARG A 64 -5.82 -20.77 -12.98
CA ARG A 64 -6.92 -21.52 -13.60
C ARG A 64 -8.28 -21.30 -12.90
N SER A 65 -9.35 -21.44 -13.67
CA SER A 65 -10.73 -21.42 -13.14
C SER A 65 -11.01 -22.61 -12.21
N TYR A 66 -11.94 -22.41 -11.26
CA TYR A 66 -12.48 -23.52 -10.48
C TYR A 66 -13.29 -24.48 -11.37
N ARG A 67 -13.39 -25.74 -10.93
CA ARG A 67 -14.16 -26.76 -11.64
C ARG A 67 -15.14 -27.45 -10.71
N LEU A 68 -16.43 -27.38 -11.02
CA LEU A 68 -17.44 -28.21 -10.36
C LEU A 68 -17.19 -29.68 -10.72
N ILE A 69 -17.13 -30.54 -9.70
CA ILE A 69 -16.87 -31.96 -9.88
C ILE A 69 -17.89 -32.80 -9.10
N THR A 70 -18.08 -34.03 -9.55
CA THR A 70 -18.95 -35.01 -8.88
C THR A 70 -18.27 -35.54 -7.61
N PRO A 71 -19.05 -36.03 -6.63
CA PRO A 71 -18.51 -36.74 -5.46
C PRO A 71 -17.62 -37.92 -5.87
N GLU A 72 -17.94 -38.61 -6.95
CA GLU A 72 -17.16 -39.74 -7.48
C GLU A 72 -15.79 -39.29 -7.98
N GLN A 73 -15.73 -38.20 -8.74
CA GLN A 73 -14.46 -37.60 -9.19
C GLN A 73 -13.61 -37.14 -8.01
N ALA A 74 -14.22 -36.49 -7.01
CA ALA A 74 -13.53 -36.06 -5.81
C ALA A 74 -12.98 -37.27 -5.02
N ARG A 75 -13.77 -38.33 -4.80
CA ARG A 75 -13.30 -39.60 -4.17
C ARG A 75 -12.17 -40.25 -4.94
N GLY A 76 -12.20 -40.21 -6.27
CA GLY A 76 -11.13 -40.72 -7.11
C GLY A 76 -9.77 -40.08 -6.80
N VAL A 77 -9.75 -38.84 -6.31
CA VAL A 77 -8.54 -38.08 -5.99
C VAL A 77 -8.23 -38.04 -4.50
N VAL A 78 -9.21 -37.91 -3.61
CA VAL A 78 -8.95 -37.77 -2.16
C VAL A 78 -9.11 -39.08 -1.39
N GLY A 79 -9.69 -40.11 -2.02
CA GLY A 79 -10.02 -41.37 -1.36
C GLY A 79 -11.36 -41.29 -0.61
N ASN A 80 -11.30 -41.08 0.71
CA ASN A 80 -12.50 -41.04 1.57
C ASN A 80 -12.74 -39.62 2.13
N PHE A 81 -13.97 -39.39 2.58
CA PHE A 81 -14.43 -38.11 3.12
C PHE A 81 -14.73 -38.18 4.62
N GLY A 82 -13.91 -38.89 5.40
CA GLY A 82 -14.17 -39.16 6.82
C GLY A 82 -14.34 -37.90 7.70
N HIS A 83 -13.92 -36.73 7.21
CA HIS A 83 -14.00 -35.45 7.90
C HIS A 83 -15.30 -34.68 7.65
N LEU A 84 -16.12 -35.11 6.68
CA LEU A 84 -17.38 -34.44 6.39
C LEU A 84 -18.43 -34.75 7.45
N LYS A 85 -19.22 -33.74 7.82
CA LYS A 85 -20.27 -33.89 8.83
C LYS A 85 -21.41 -34.73 8.26
N ALA A 86 -21.80 -35.77 8.99
CA ALA A 86 -22.92 -36.62 8.60
C ALA A 86 -24.22 -35.80 8.48
N GLY A 87 -25.02 -36.11 7.44
CA GLY A 87 -26.30 -35.44 7.19
C GLY A 87 -26.18 -34.05 6.54
N VAL A 88 -24.97 -33.57 6.22
CA VAL A 88 -24.77 -32.32 5.47
C VAL A 88 -24.53 -32.65 4.00
N GLU A 89 -25.22 -31.93 3.11
CA GLU A 89 -24.98 -32.00 1.67
C GLU A 89 -23.80 -31.10 1.30
N TYR A 90 -22.90 -31.63 0.47
CA TYR A 90 -21.69 -30.94 0.01
C TYR A 90 -21.62 -30.87 -1.51
N GLN A 91 -21.20 -29.71 -2.01
CA GLN A 91 -20.78 -29.51 -3.39
C GLN A 91 -19.25 -29.59 -3.47
N PHE A 92 -18.74 -30.32 -4.45
CA PHE A 92 -17.30 -30.51 -4.63
C PHE A 92 -16.77 -29.63 -5.75
N ILE A 93 -15.67 -28.93 -5.47
CA ILE A 93 -15.06 -27.98 -6.40
C ILE A 93 -13.55 -28.18 -6.41
N ALA A 94 -12.97 -28.46 -7.57
CA ALA A 94 -11.52 -28.53 -7.77
C ALA A 94 -10.92 -27.16 -8.08
N ASN A 95 -9.59 -27.07 -7.99
CA ASN A 95 -8.79 -25.87 -8.26
C ASN A 95 -9.04 -24.71 -7.28
N VAL A 96 -9.45 -25.00 -6.04
CA VAL A 96 -9.51 -23.99 -4.98
C VAL A 96 -8.08 -23.62 -4.59
N SER A 97 -7.72 -22.33 -4.66
CA SER A 97 -6.36 -21.86 -4.39
C SER A 97 -6.14 -21.64 -2.89
N HIS A 98 -5.12 -22.28 -2.32
CA HIS A 98 -4.72 -22.09 -0.92
C HIS A 98 -3.23 -22.40 -0.75
N ASP A 99 -2.50 -21.46 -0.18
CA ASP A 99 -1.05 -21.55 0.06
C ASP A 99 -0.27 -21.78 -1.25
N HIS A 100 -0.66 -21.07 -2.30
CA HIS A 100 -0.14 -21.16 -3.68
C HIS A 100 -0.27 -22.53 -4.34
N GLU A 101 -1.08 -23.41 -3.75
CA GLU A 101 -1.40 -24.74 -4.26
C GLU A 101 -2.89 -24.85 -4.57
N HIS A 102 -3.27 -25.98 -5.17
CA HIS A 102 -4.64 -26.26 -5.56
C HIS A 102 -5.24 -27.40 -4.77
N TRP A 103 -6.50 -27.21 -4.40
CA TRP A 103 -7.23 -28.07 -3.48
C TRP A 103 -8.61 -28.41 -4.06
N ILE A 104 -9.14 -29.56 -3.66
CA ILE A 104 -10.55 -29.90 -3.81
C ILE A 104 -11.26 -29.43 -2.55
N GLY A 105 -12.21 -28.51 -2.70
CA GLY A 105 -13.07 -28.08 -1.60
C GLY A 105 -14.39 -28.85 -1.58
N ALA A 106 -14.80 -29.28 -0.38
CA ALA A 106 -16.13 -29.75 -0.06
C ALA A 106 -16.90 -28.60 0.61
N PHE A 107 -17.83 -28.01 -0.12
CA PHE A 107 -18.58 -26.82 0.26
C PHE A 107 -19.99 -27.20 0.75
N PRO A 108 -20.35 -26.93 2.01
CA PRO A 108 -21.67 -27.25 2.51
C PRO A 108 -22.74 -26.36 1.87
N VAL A 109 -23.80 -26.97 1.33
CA VAL A 109 -24.76 -26.33 0.41
C VAL A 109 -25.69 -25.30 1.09
N ASP A 110 -25.94 -25.44 2.40
CA ASP A 110 -26.85 -24.58 3.18
C ASP A 110 -26.20 -24.03 4.46
N ALA A 111 -24.93 -23.66 4.33
CA ALA A 111 -24.08 -23.22 5.44
C ALA A 111 -23.46 -21.84 5.22
N VAL A 112 -23.82 -21.13 4.14
CA VAL A 112 -23.40 -19.73 3.98
C VAL A 112 -24.12 -18.88 5.02
N GLU A 113 -23.34 -18.16 5.82
CA GLU A 113 -23.84 -17.25 6.85
C GLU A 113 -24.04 -15.85 6.26
N THR A 114 -22.99 -15.32 5.61
CA THR A 114 -22.98 -13.98 5.01
C THR A 114 -22.10 -13.95 3.77
N ILE A 115 -22.33 -12.94 2.92
CA ILE A 115 -21.50 -12.65 1.76
C ILE A 115 -21.09 -11.17 1.82
N ASP A 116 -19.79 -10.92 1.70
CA ASP A 116 -19.20 -9.58 1.67
C ASP A 116 -18.69 -9.27 0.28
N PHE A 117 -19.04 -8.09 -0.22
CA PHE A 117 -18.45 -7.53 -1.43
C PHE A 117 -17.14 -6.83 -1.09
N GLN A 118 -16.08 -7.14 -1.84
CA GLN A 118 -14.77 -6.55 -1.63
C GLN A 118 -14.33 -5.76 -2.85
N ILE A 119 -13.73 -4.60 -2.61
CA ILE A 119 -13.08 -3.75 -3.60
C ILE A 119 -11.61 -3.65 -3.23
N ASP A 120 -10.78 -4.31 -4.03
CA ASP A 120 -9.34 -4.27 -3.99
C ASP A 120 -8.83 -3.12 -4.88
N GLU A 121 -8.22 -2.10 -4.28
CA GLU A 121 -7.81 -0.87 -4.97
C GLU A 121 -6.36 -0.93 -5.42
N PHE A 122 -6.12 -0.78 -6.74
CA PHE A 122 -4.77 -0.74 -7.31
C PHE A 122 -4.14 0.67 -7.17
N PRO A 123 -3.06 0.86 -6.40
CA PRO A 123 -2.31 2.11 -6.41
C PRO A 123 -1.48 2.23 -7.70
N PRO A 124 -1.32 3.42 -8.33
CA PRO A 124 -2.00 4.70 -8.14
C PRO A 124 -3.18 4.93 -9.12
N LEU A 125 -3.65 3.89 -9.80
CA LEU A 125 -4.61 4.01 -10.90
C LEU A 125 -6.04 4.08 -10.37
N LEU A 126 -6.53 5.30 -10.12
CA LEU A 126 -7.87 5.64 -9.57
C LEU A 126 -9.10 4.97 -10.22
N ILE A 127 -8.94 4.39 -11.41
CA ILE A 127 -10.01 3.72 -12.16
C ILE A 127 -9.90 2.19 -12.13
N ALA A 128 -8.74 1.66 -11.73
CA ALA A 128 -8.48 0.23 -11.71
C ALA A 128 -8.66 -0.26 -10.27
N ALA A 129 -9.66 -1.10 -10.07
CA ALA A 129 -9.79 -1.90 -8.86
C ALA A 129 -10.21 -3.31 -9.28
N HIS A 130 -10.04 -4.27 -8.39
CA HIS A 130 -10.55 -5.60 -8.52
C HIS A 130 -11.72 -5.80 -7.57
N THR A 131 -12.76 -6.50 -8.01
CA THR A 131 -13.92 -6.78 -7.19
C THR A 131 -14.10 -8.28 -7.02
N GLN A 132 -14.45 -8.68 -5.81
CA GLN A 132 -14.59 -10.09 -5.44
C GLN A 132 -15.65 -10.25 -4.35
N LEU A 133 -16.06 -11.49 -4.12
CA LEU A 133 -17.02 -11.87 -3.09
C LEU A 133 -16.34 -12.74 -2.06
N ARG A 134 -16.44 -12.37 -0.79
CA ARG A 134 -16.07 -13.20 0.35
C ARG A 134 -17.32 -13.90 0.85
N VAL A 135 -17.29 -15.22 0.87
CA VAL A 135 -18.38 -16.07 1.35
C VAL A 135 -17.96 -16.61 2.71
N ASN A 136 -18.72 -16.25 3.75
CA ASN A 136 -18.48 -16.72 5.11
C ASN A 136 -19.44 -17.88 5.40
N PHE A 137 -18.90 -18.99 5.88
CA PHE A 137 -19.62 -20.21 6.22
C PHE A 137 -19.74 -20.33 7.74
N ARG A 138 -20.84 -20.95 8.20
CA ARG A 138 -21.07 -21.15 9.64
C ARG A 138 -19.94 -22.01 10.25
N PRO A 139 -19.39 -21.63 11.43
CA PRO A 139 -18.24 -22.32 12.02
C PRO A 139 -18.44 -23.82 12.26
N GLU A 140 -19.66 -24.27 12.52
CA GLU A 140 -20.02 -25.67 12.77
C GLU A 140 -20.19 -26.52 11.50
N THR A 141 -20.14 -25.88 10.33
CA THR A 141 -20.17 -26.49 8.99
C THR A 141 -19.25 -25.71 8.05
N PRO A 142 -17.92 -25.78 8.26
CA PRO A 142 -16.94 -25.07 7.44
C PRO A 142 -16.72 -25.77 6.09
N VAL A 143 -16.04 -25.08 5.17
CA VAL A 143 -15.50 -25.68 3.95
C VAL A 143 -14.30 -26.55 4.31
N ILE A 144 -14.24 -27.77 3.78
CA ILE A 144 -13.09 -28.67 3.97
C ILE A 144 -12.30 -28.75 2.67
N LEU A 145 -11.02 -28.41 2.71
CA LEU A 145 -10.09 -28.53 1.59
C LEU A 145 -9.27 -29.81 1.72
N TYR A 146 -9.17 -30.54 0.61
CA TYR A 146 -8.30 -31.72 0.44
C TYR A 146 -7.26 -31.40 -0.63
N HIS A 147 -5.99 -31.68 -0.35
CA HIS A 147 -4.92 -31.32 -1.27
C HIS A 147 -5.05 -32.14 -2.56
N GLN A 148 -5.01 -31.46 -3.71
CA GLN A 148 -5.44 -32.06 -4.98
C GLN A 148 -4.43 -33.08 -5.53
N THR A 149 -3.14 -32.92 -5.24
CA THR A 149 -2.05 -33.74 -5.81
C THR A 149 -1.25 -34.55 -4.77
N ASP A 150 -1.43 -34.27 -3.48
CA ASP A 150 -0.71 -34.93 -2.37
C ASP A 150 -1.71 -35.36 -1.31
N ARG A 151 -2.05 -36.66 -1.32
CA ARG A 151 -3.02 -37.25 -0.40
C ARG A 151 -2.50 -37.43 1.02
N SER A 152 -1.20 -37.23 1.26
CA SER A 152 -0.60 -37.37 2.59
C SER A 152 -0.88 -36.18 3.49
N ARG A 153 -1.34 -35.06 2.92
CA ARG A 153 -1.66 -33.84 3.66
C ARG A 153 -3.02 -33.93 4.33
N ASP A 154 -3.06 -33.48 5.58
CA ASP A 154 -4.28 -33.38 6.34
C ASP A 154 -5.26 -32.38 5.70
N PRO A 155 -6.57 -32.67 5.72
CA PRO A 155 -7.57 -31.72 5.26
C PRO A 155 -7.60 -30.46 6.10
N ILE A 156 -7.88 -29.33 5.45
CA ILE A 156 -7.91 -28.01 6.09
C ILE A 156 -9.35 -27.53 6.18
N SER A 157 -9.75 -27.03 7.36
CA SER A 157 -11.04 -26.41 7.59
C SER A 157 -10.97 -24.90 7.41
N LEU A 158 -11.80 -24.36 6.53
CA LEU A 158 -11.90 -22.92 6.26
C LEU A 158 -13.32 -22.42 6.53
N GLY A 159 -13.43 -21.32 7.29
CA GLY A 159 -14.69 -20.63 7.47
C GLY A 159 -15.05 -19.70 6.30
N GLU A 160 -14.10 -19.39 5.41
CA GLU A 160 -14.23 -18.27 4.48
C GLU A 160 -13.54 -18.58 3.16
N ILE A 161 -14.21 -18.26 2.04
CA ILE A 161 -13.69 -18.42 0.68
C ILE A 161 -13.95 -17.15 -0.11
N ILE A 162 -12.98 -16.75 -0.93
CA ILE A 162 -13.09 -15.66 -1.87
C ILE A 162 -13.39 -16.22 -3.25
N LEU A 163 -14.42 -15.68 -3.90
CA LEU A 163 -14.67 -15.83 -5.32
C LEU A 163 -14.27 -14.54 -6.06
N SER A 164 -13.45 -14.68 -7.09
CA SER A 164 -12.98 -13.57 -7.92
C SER A 164 -13.01 -13.91 -9.41
N HIS A 165 -13.08 -12.88 -10.24
CA HIS A 165 -12.92 -12.98 -11.70
C HIS A 165 -11.61 -12.35 -12.13
N GLU A 166 -10.64 -13.17 -12.47
CA GLU A 166 -9.26 -12.72 -12.65
C GLU A 166 -8.79 -12.80 -14.09
N ILE A 167 -7.88 -11.90 -14.39
CA ILE A 167 -7.07 -11.97 -15.61
C ILE A 167 -6.15 -13.19 -15.53
N VAL A 168 -6.00 -13.87 -16.66
CA VAL A 168 -5.01 -14.93 -16.84
C VAL A 168 -4.07 -14.52 -17.96
N SER A 169 -2.79 -14.37 -17.60
CA SER A 169 -1.70 -14.07 -18.52
C SER A 169 -1.23 -15.32 -19.25
N LEU A 170 -0.43 -15.13 -20.29
CA LEU A 170 0.32 -16.24 -20.89
C LEU A 170 1.34 -16.79 -19.88
N LEU A 171 1.69 -18.07 -20.01
CA LEU A 171 2.65 -18.77 -19.14
C LEU A 171 3.99 -18.02 -18.98
N ASP A 172 4.54 -17.52 -20.10
CA ASP A 172 5.78 -16.72 -20.13
C ASP A 172 5.51 -15.22 -20.37
N GLY A 173 4.26 -14.80 -20.14
CA GLY A 173 3.78 -13.47 -20.48
C GLY A 173 4.20 -12.41 -19.46
N LYS A 174 4.21 -11.15 -19.92
CA LYS A 174 4.23 -10.01 -19.00
C LYS A 174 2.94 -10.00 -18.16
N GLY A 175 3.03 -9.38 -16.99
CA GLY A 175 1.87 -9.05 -16.17
C GLY A 175 0.88 -8.14 -16.91
N TYR A 176 -0.23 -7.84 -16.23
CA TYR A 176 -1.31 -7.04 -16.80
C TYR A 176 -0.84 -5.69 -17.37
N ASP A 177 -1.38 -5.34 -18.54
CA ASP A 177 -1.30 -4.01 -19.11
C ASP A 177 -2.71 -3.54 -19.50
N LEU A 178 -3.03 -2.29 -19.20
CA LEU A 178 -4.37 -1.74 -19.41
C LEU A 178 -4.78 -1.74 -20.89
N LYS A 179 -3.85 -1.39 -21.78
CA LYS A 179 -4.10 -1.34 -23.23
C LYS A 179 -4.25 -2.75 -23.78
N GLU A 180 -3.40 -3.68 -23.36
CA GLU A 180 -3.52 -5.09 -23.72
C GLU A 180 -4.84 -5.71 -23.20
N GLY A 181 -5.28 -5.29 -22.00
CA GLY A 181 -6.56 -5.67 -21.41
C GLY A 181 -7.77 -5.23 -22.24
N MET A 182 -7.71 -4.05 -22.87
CA MET A 182 -8.73 -3.58 -23.82
C MET A 182 -8.66 -4.26 -25.19
N GLN A 183 -7.58 -5.01 -25.47
CA GLN A 183 -7.35 -5.68 -26.75
C GLN A 183 -7.62 -7.20 -26.69
N GLY A 184 -8.16 -7.70 -25.57
CA GLY A 184 -8.42 -9.13 -25.39
C GLY A 184 -7.14 -9.96 -25.35
N ALA A 185 -6.05 -9.42 -24.81
CA ALA A 185 -4.76 -10.11 -24.71
C ALA A 185 -4.63 -11.04 -23.49
N PHE A 186 -5.70 -11.15 -22.69
CA PHE A 186 -5.78 -11.95 -21.46
C PHE A 186 -7.06 -12.79 -21.49
N ALA A 187 -7.01 -13.98 -20.88
CA ALA A 187 -8.20 -14.77 -20.61
C ALA A 187 -8.81 -14.37 -19.26
N ASN A 188 -10.04 -14.81 -19.00
CA ASN A 188 -10.74 -14.60 -17.73
C ASN A 188 -10.93 -15.94 -17.02
N ALA A 189 -10.60 -15.99 -15.73
CA ALA A 189 -10.85 -17.14 -14.87
C ALA A 189 -11.72 -16.78 -13.68
N ALA A 190 -12.73 -17.60 -13.40
CA ALA A 190 -13.46 -17.54 -12.15
C ALA A 190 -12.71 -18.38 -11.12
N ARG A 191 -12.16 -17.76 -10.08
CA ARG A 191 -11.28 -18.41 -9.10
C ARG A 191 -11.94 -18.46 -7.74
N LEU A 192 -11.78 -19.59 -7.06
CA LEU A 192 -12.04 -19.73 -5.64
C LEU A 192 -10.71 -19.80 -4.90
N ALA A 193 -10.55 -19.01 -3.86
CA ALA A 193 -9.33 -18.94 -3.08
C ALA A 193 -9.65 -18.81 -1.58
N SER A 194 -8.79 -19.34 -0.72
CA SER A 194 -8.88 -19.05 0.71
C SER A 194 -8.68 -17.56 0.99
N LEU A 195 -9.21 -17.05 2.11
CA LEU A 195 -8.95 -15.67 2.53
C LEU A 195 -7.45 -15.40 2.67
N TRP A 196 -6.69 -16.38 3.18
CA TRP A 196 -5.24 -16.28 3.34
C TRP A 196 -4.52 -16.11 2.00
N GLU A 197 -4.86 -16.92 0.99
CA GLU A 197 -4.27 -16.80 -0.35
C GLU A 197 -4.45 -15.40 -0.93
N ARG A 198 -5.65 -14.82 -0.77
CA ARG A 198 -5.97 -13.48 -1.29
C ARG A 198 -5.35 -12.37 -0.47
N ALA A 199 -5.30 -12.54 0.85
CA ALA A 199 -4.63 -11.63 1.75
C ALA A 199 -3.14 -11.51 1.45
N ASP A 200 -2.45 -12.65 1.26
CA ASP A 200 -1.05 -12.68 0.89
C ASP A 200 -0.84 -11.95 -0.45
N ASP A 201 -1.63 -12.29 -1.46
CA ASP A 201 -1.49 -11.69 -2.78
C ASP A 201 -1.74 -10.17 -2.78
N MET A 202 -2.89 -9.74 -2.28
CA MET A 202 -3.35 -8.35 -2.39
C MET A 202 -2.72 -7.45 -1.34
N SER A 203 -2.87 -7.82 -0.07
CA SER A 203 -2.50 -6.94 1.05
C SER A 203 -1.02 -7.04 1.42
N VAL A 204 -0.38 -8.20 1.26
CA VAL A 204 1.01 -8.41 1.66
C VAL A 204 1.97 -8.16 0.51
N ARG A 205 1.80 -8.86 -0.62
CA ARG A 205 2.71 -8.77 -1.77
C ARG A 205 2.49 -7.50 -2.60
N GLN A 206 1.24 -7.10 -2.78
CA GLN A 206 0.88 -5.97 -3.65
C GLN A 206 0.58 -4.67 -2.88
N ASP A 207 0.58 -4.70 -1.53
CA ASP A 207 0.26 -3.56 -0.63
C ASP A 207 -1.05 -2.82 -1.01
N GLN A 208 -2.02 -3.58 -1.49
CA GLN A 208 -3.32 -3.05 -1.89
C GLN A 208 -4.25 -2.87 -0.69
N ARG A 209 -5.27 -2.02 -0.89
CA ARG A 209 -6.34 -1.81 0.07
C ARG A 209 -7.57 -2.55 -0.36
N VAL A 210 -8.14 -3.34 0.54
CA VAL A 210 -9.34 -4.14 0.25
C VAL A 210 -10.47 -3.65 1.15
N ARG A 211 -11.32 -2.78 0.60
CA ARG A 211 -12.53 -2.31 1.26
C ARG A 211 -13.59 -3.40 1.22
N GLN A 212 -14.30 -3.61 2.32
CA GLN A 212 -15.29 -4.68 2.45
C GLN A 212 -16.67 -4.10 2.77
N TYR A 213 -17.72 -4.70 2.20
CA TYR A 213 -19.11 -4.29 2.40
C TYR A 213 -20.00 -5.51 2.56
N ARG A 214 -20.67 -5.61 3.70
CA ARG A 214 -21.67 -6.66 3.96
C ARG A 214 -22.83 -6.50 2.97
N LEU A 215 -23.16 -7.55 2.24
CA LEU A 215 -24.38 -7.55 1.43
C LEU A 215 -25.62 -7.66 2.35
N SER A 216 -26.68 -6.92 2.04
CA SER A 216 -27.95 -6.93 2.77
C SER A 216 -28.81 -8.14 2.38
N LEU A 217 -28.31 -9.34 2.64
CA LEU A 217 -28.98 -10.60 2.32
C LEU A 217 -29.40 -11.30 3.60
N THR A 218 -30.57 -11.96 3.59
CA THR A 218 -30.85 -12.98 4.61
C THR A 218 -29.96 -14.20 4.42
N THR A 219 -29.88 -15.09 5.41
CA THR A 219 -29.13 -16.34 5.30
C THR A 219 -29.64 -17.20 4.13
N GLU A 220 -30.96 -17.27 3.93
CA GLU A 220 -31.57 -17.99 2.80
C GLU A 220 -31.18 -17.37 1.46
N GLU A 221 -31.18 -16.04 1.37
CA GLU A 221 -30.74 -15.32 0.17
C GLU A 221 -29.25 -15.50 -0.11
N ALA A 222 -28.41 -15.50 0.92
CA ALA A 222 -26.98 -15.74 0.79
C ALA A 222 -26.69 -17.16 0.27
N ASN A 223 -27.37 -18.18 0.81
CA ASN A 223 -27.28 -19.55 0.30
C ASN A 223 -27.82 -19.65 -1.14
N GLY A 224 -28.94 -18.97 -1.44
CA GLY A 224 -29.50 -18.90 -2.80
C GLY A 224 -28.53 -18.27 -3.81
N LEU A 225 -27.87 -17.17 -3.44
CA LEU A 225 -26.86 -16.52 -4.27
C LEU A 225 -25.64 -17.43 -4.48
N TRP A 226 -25.14 -18.09 -3.44
CA TRP A 226 -24.02 -19.03 -3.55
C TRP A 226 -24.30 -20.17 -4.53
N LYS A 227 -25.47 -20.83 -4.39
CA LYS A 227 -25.89 -21.91 -5.30
C LYS A 227 -26.05 -21.44 -6.75
N PHE A 228 -26.49 -20.19 -6.95
CA PHE A 228 -26.64 -19.60 -8.28
C PHE A 228 -25.29 -19.23 -8.92
N MET A 229 -24.39 -18.67 -8.12
CA MET A 229 -23.13 -18.08 -8.56
C MET A 229 -22.14 -19.10 -9.13
N LEU A 230 -22.08 -20.29 -8.52
CA LEU A 230 -21.16 -21.35 -8.92
C LEU A 230 -21.41 -21.89 -10.35
N PRO A 231 -22.62 -22.26 -10.76
CA PRO A 231 -22.85 -22.63 -12.16
C PRO A 231 -22.77 -21.41 -13.09
N PHE A 232 -23.14 -20.20 -12.62
CA PHE A 232 -23.14 -19.00 -13.45
C PHE A 232 -21.72 -18.63 -13.97
N PHE A 233 -20.70 -18.79 -13.11
CA PHE A 233 -19.32 -18.48 -13.47
C PHE A 233 -18.47 -19.69 -13.89
N HIS A 234 -19.08 -20.88 -13.99
CA HIS A 234 -18.35 -22.09 -14.35
C HIS A 234 -17.86 -22.04 -15.81
N ASP A 235 -16.57 -21.73 -15.99
CA ASP A 235 -15.85 -21.73 -17.27
C ASP A 235 -14.47 -22.38 -17.05
N PRO A 236 -14.41 -23.71 -16.88
CA PRO A 236 -13.18 -24.41 -16.52
C PRO A 236 -12.12 -24.36 -17.63
N GLU A 237 -12.54 -24.07 -18.86
CA GLU A 237 -11.68 -23.98 -20.05
C GLU A 237 -11.23 -22.54 -20.34
N MET A 238 -11.66 -21.55 -19.54
CA MET A 238 -11.33 -20.13 -19.71
C MET A 238 -11.61 -19.63 -21.13
N THR A 239 -12.79 -19.99 -21.65
CA THR A 239 -13.19 -19.70 -23.03
C THR A 239 -13.44 -18.22 -23.31
N LYS A 240 -13.55 -17.40 -22.26
CA LYS A 240 -13.82 -15.97 -22.36
C LYS A 240 -12.55 -15.14 -22.27
N LEU A 241 -12.37 -14.23 -23.22
CA LEU A 241 -11.36 -13.16 -23.12
C LEU A 241 -11.74 -12.17 -22.01
N TYR A 242 -10.75 -11.70 -21.29
CA TYR A 242 -10.89 -10.56 -20.39
C TYR A 242 -10.89 -9.27 -21.21
N ASP A 243 -11.80 -8.36 -20.85
CA ASP A 243 -11.85 -7.02 -21.41
C ASP A 243 -11.99 -6.01 -20.27
N THR A 244 -11.02 -5.12 -20.15
CA THR A 244 -10.95 -4.14 -19.05
C THR A 244 -12.22 -3.32 -18.90
N VAL A 245 -12.94 -3.04 -19.98
CA VAL A 245 -14.09 -2.13 -19.98
C VAL A 245 -15.40 -2.90 -19.83
N SER A 246 -15.57 -3.96 -20.62
CA SER A 246 -16.85 -4.64 -20.80
C SER A 246 -16.94 -5.99 -20.10
N ARG A 247 -15.83 -6.72 -19.94
CA ARG A 247 -15.80 -8.06 -19.35
C ARG A 247 -14.66 -8.18 -18.35
N ASN A 248 -14.82 -7.45 -17.24
CA ASN A 248 -13.88 -7.42 -16.13
C ASN A 248 -14.51 -8.03 -14.87
N CYS A 249 -13.75 -8.08 -13.78
CA CYS A 249 -14.19 -8.61 -12.51
C CYS A 249 -15.50 -8.00 -11.99
N THR A 250 -15.69 -6.70 -12.18
CA THR A 250 -16.86 -5.98 -11.69
C THR A 250 -18.06 -6.17 -12.60
N THR A 251 -17.89 -6.07 -13.92
CA THR A 251 -19.01 -6.26 -14.85
C THR A 251 -19.59 -7.67 -14.73
N GLN A 252 -18.74 -8.70 -14.59
CA GLN A 252 -19.19 -10.08 -14.40
C GLN A 252 -19.98 -10.28 -13.09
N LEU A 253 -19.52 -9.71 -11.98
CA LEU A 253 -20.26 -9.78 -10.71
C LEU A 253 -21.63 -9.09 -10.80
N PHE A 254 -21.73 -7.95 -11.47
CA PHE A 254 -23.01 -7.25 -11.62
C PHE A 254 -23.95 -7.94 -12.61
N GLU A 255 -23.43 -8.56 -13.68
CA GLU A 255 -24.23 -9.42 -14.56
C GLU A 255 -24.85 -10.58 -13.79
N MET A 256 -24.09 -11.20 -12.88
CA MET A 256 -24.60 -12.24 -11.99
C MET A 256 -25.69 -11.70 -11.06
N PHE A 257 -25.46 -10.59 -10.36
CA PHE A 257 -26.48 -10.01 -9.49
C PHE A 257 -27.76 -9.69 -10.24
N LYS A 258 -27.65 -9.16 -11.47
CA LYS A 258 -28.79 -8.87 -12.34
C LYS A 258 -29.55 -10.15 -12.72
N ALA A 259 -28.84 -11.21 -13.08
CA ALA A 259 -29.45 -12.48 -13.44
C ALA A 259 -30.14 -13.16 -12.25
N TRP A 260 -29.57 -13.03 -11.05
CA TRP A 260 -30.09 -13.63 -9.83
C TRP A 260 -31.33 -12.89 -9.27
N GLN A 261 -31.29 -11.55 -9.19
CA GLN A 261 -32.38 -10.73 -8.65
C GLN A 261 -32.72 -9.54 -9.56
N PRO A 262 -33.32 -9.78 -10.74
CA PRO A 262 -33.65 -8.73 -11.70
C PRO A 262 -34.62 -7.67 -11.13
N ALA A 263 -35.48 -8.07 -10.19
CA ALA A 263 -36.42 -7.15 -9.55
C ALA A 263 -35.76 -6.11 -8.60
N ARG A 264 -34.59 -6.43 -8.01
CA ARG A 264 -33.84 -5.48 -7.17
C ARG A 264 -32.99 -4.52 -7.99
N ILE A 265 -32.54 -4.95 -9.16
CA ILE A 265 -31.72 -4.16 -10.08
C ILE A 265 -32.61 -3.68 -11.23
N GLY A 266 -33.47 -2.70 -10.93
CA GLY A 266 -34.41 -2.12 -11.89
C GLY A 266 -33.73 -1.43 -13.09
N TRP A 267 -34.49 -1.14 -14.15
CA TRP A 267 -33.97 -0.60 -15.42
C TRP A 267 -33.25 0.76 -15.30
N PHE A 268 -33.65 1.61 -14.35
CA PHE A 268 -32.98 2.89 -14.08
C PHE A 268 -31.62 2.68 -13.39
N ASN A 269 -31.57 1.70 -12.48
CA ASN A 269 -30.32 1.24 -11.88
C ASN A 269 -29.42 0.63 -12.95
N GLU A 270 -29.95 -0.11 -13.93
CA GLU A 270 -29.18 -0.66 -15.05
C GLU A 270 -28.53 0.42 -15.91
N LEU A 271 -29.22 1.52 -16.22
CA LEU A 271 -28.67 2.61 -17.02
C LEU A 271 -27.57 3.38 -16.27
N ALA A 272 -27.81 3.69 -14.99
CA ALA A 272 -26.84 4.34 -14.11
C ALA A 272 -25.63 3.43 -13.84
N GLN A 273 -25.87 2.13 -13.65
CA GLN A 273 -24.85 1.11 -13.47
C GLN A 273 -23.99 0.95 -14.72
N ARG A 274 -24.54 0.94 -15.95
CA ARG A 274 -23.72 0.85 -17.16
C ARG A 274 -22.72 2.01 -17.35
N GLY A 275 -23.04 3.21 -16.86
CA GLY A 275 -22.11 4.34 -16.88
C GLY A 275 -21.07 4.34 -15.75
N ILE A 276 -21.39 3.69 -14.62
CA ILE A 276 -20.63 3.72 -13.36
C ILE A 276 -19.77 2.44 -13.16
N ILE A 277 -20.25 1.27 -13.61
CA ILE A 277 -19.62 -0.06 -13.43
C ILE A 277 -18.36 -0.25 -14.28
N LEU A 278 -18.16 0.56 -15.32
CA LEU A 278 -16.93 0.52 -16.13
C LEU A 278 -15.68 0.81 -15.31
N ALA A 279 -15.84 1.46 -14.14
CA ALA A 279 -14.78 1.70 -13.18
C ALA A 279 -15.10 0.97 -11.86
N PRO A 280 -14.39 -0.14 -11.55
CA PRO A 280 -14.55 -0.93 -10.33
C PRO A 280 -14.57 -0.12 -9.02
N THR A 281 -13.95 1.06 -8.99
CA THR A 281 -13.95 1.98 -7.83
C THR A 281 -15.33 2.53 -7.47
N TYR A 282 -16.29 2.50 -8.38
CA TYR A 282 -17.68 2.92 -8.14
C TYR A 282 -18.66 1.75 -7.93
N ALA A 283 -18.16 0.51 -7.83
CA ALA A 283 -19.00 -0.66 -7.58
C ALA A 283 -19.88 -0.50 -6.33
N LYS A 284 -19.37 0.17 -5.28
CA LYS A 284 -20.13 0.48 -4.06
C LYS A 284 -21.44 1.23 -4.38
N GLN A 285 -21.38 2.30 -5.17
CA GLN A 285 -22.55 3.09 -5.55
C GLN A 285 -23.54 2.25 -6.36
N GLY A 286 -23.03 1.37 -7.23
CA GLY A 286 -23.85 0.42 -7.97
C GLY A 286 -24.65 -0.52 -7.06
N LEU A 287 -24.02 -1.04 -6.01
CA LEU A 287 -24.68 -1.91 -5.02
C LEU A 287 -25.65 -1.13 -4.11
N GLU A 288 -25.31 0.11 -3.74
CA GLU A 288 -26.19 1.03 -3.01
C GLU A 288 -27.50 1.30 -3.77
N LEU A 289 -27.38 1.62 -5.06
CA LEU A 289 -28.54 1.85 -5.94
C LEU A 289 -29.39 0.59 -6.10
N GLY A 290 -28.76 -0.58 -6.15
CA GLY A 290 -29.44 -1.89 -6.18
C GLY A 290 -30.00 -2.36 -4.84
N HIS A 291 -29.87 -1.56 -3.76
CA HIS A 291 -30.25 -1.94 -2.40
C HIS A 291 -29.61 -3.26 -1.91
N LEU A 292 -28.40 -3.55 -2.38
CA LEU A 292 -27.66 -4.77 -2.04
C LEU A 292 -26.66 -4.56 -0.89
N LEU A 293 -26.36 -3.32 -0.49
CA LEU A 293 -25.45 -3.06 0.64
C LEU A 293 -26.20 -2.98 1.98
N GLY A 294 -25.65 -3.66 2.98
CA GLY A 294 -26.02 -3.48 4.37
C GLY A 294 -25.54 -2.14 4.92
N LYS A 295 -26.08 -1.75 6.09
CA LYS A 295 -25.63 -0.54 6.81
C LYS A 295 -24.31 -0.75 7.55
N GLU A 296 -23.90 -2.00 7.73
CA GLU A 296 -22.70 -2.37 8.45
C GLU A 296 -21.44 -2.02 7.64
N LYS A 297 -20.56 -1.22 8.25
CA LYS A 297 -19.24 -0.93 7.69
C LYS A 297 -18.25 -1.93 8.26
N LEU A 298 -17.72 -2.79 7.40
CA LEU A 298 -16.66 -3.72 7.77
C LEU A 298 -15.29 -2.99 7.77
N PRO A 299 -14.33 -3.43 8.60
CA PRO A 299 -12.95 -2.93 8.55
C PRO A 299 -12.31 -3.22 7.18
N ASP A 300 -11.29 -2.46 6.83
CA ASP A 300 -10.43 -2.84 5.70
C ASP A 300 -9.83 -4.22 5.96
N LEU A 301 -9.70 -5.07 4.93
CA LEU A 301 -9.19 -6.42 5.13
C LEU A 301 -7.84 -6.41 5.85
N ARG A 302 -6.96 -5.46 5.54
CA ARG A 302 -5.66 -5.38 6.22
C ARG A 302 -5.81 -5.09 7.71
N GLU A 303 -6.72 -4.21 8.09
CA GLU A 303 -7.01 -3.90 9.50
C GLU A 303 -7.54 -5.15 10.22
N GLU A 304 -8.50 -5.84 9.59
CA GLU A 304 -9.05 -7.09 10.11
C GLU A 304 -7.96 -8.17 10.29
N LEU A 305 -7.08 -8.32 9.31
CA LEU A 305 -6.00 -9.31 9.37
C LEU A 305 -4.97 -8.96 10.44
N ILE A 306 -4.63 -7.67 10.60
CA ILE A 306 -3.77 -7.21 11.69
C ILE A 306 -4.40 -7.61 13.02
N GLU A 307 -5.70 -7.39 13.23
CA GLU A 307 -6.37 -7.80 14.47
C GLU A 307 -6.35 -9.32 14.67
N ARG A 308 -6.72 -10.09 13.64
CA ARG A 308 -6.77 -11.57 13.68
C ARG A 308 -5.39 -12.20 13.91
N PHE A 309 -4.33 -11.63 13.33
CA PHE A 309 -2.99 -12.20 13.38
C PHE A 309 -2.10 -11.60 14.46
N ALA A 310 -2.28 -10.33 14.83
CA ALA A 310 -1.63 -9.79 16.03
C ALA A 310 -2.06 -10.56 17.27
N ALA A 311 -3.32 -11.03 17.32
CA ALA A 311 -3.80 -11.94 18.36
C ALA A 311 -3.10 -13.32 18.35
N ARG A 312 -2.59 -13.79 17.19
CA ARG A 312 -1.85 -15.07 17.09
C ARG A 312 -0.35 -14.93 17.34
N GLU A 313 0.27 -13.79 17.03
CA GLU A 313 1.70 -13.56 17.27
C GLU A 313 2.01 -13.05 18.69
N TYR A 314 1.06 -12.41 19.38
CA TYR A 314 1.26 -12.00 20.79
C TYR A 314 1.48 -13.19 21.75
N ASP A 315 1.00 -14.39 21.39
CA ASP A 315 1.25 -15.62 22.16
C ASP A 315 2.62 -16.26 21.87
N LYS A 316 3.40 -15.76 20.89
CA LYS A 316 4.67 -16.40 20.47
C LYS A 316 5.89 -15.48 20.35
N ALA A 317 5.74 -14.17 20.53
CA ALA A 317 6.88 -13.25 20.43
C ALA A 317 7.64 -13.14 21.75
N ASP A 318 8.53 -14.10 21.97
CA ASP A 318 9.63 -14.01 22.91
C ASP A 318 10.57 -12.84 22.57
N VAL A 319 11.15 -12.29 23.63
CA VAL A 319 11.81 -10.98 23.75
C VAL A 319 13.08 -10.81 22.89
N ALA A 320 13.25 -9.58 22.42
CA ALA A 320 14.45 -8.90 21.95
C ALA A 320 15.82 -9.60 22.14
N SER A 321 16.50 -9.97 21.05
CA SER A 321 17.92 -10.37 21.10
C SER A 321 18.74 -10.14 19.81
N GLY A 322 18.24 -9.40 18.81
CA GLY A 322 18.82 -9.42 17.45
C GLY A 322 19.49 -8.16 16.87
N CYS A 323 19.22 -6.94 17.37
CA CYS A 323 19.88 -5.73 16.84
C CYS A 323 20.95 -5.25 17.83
N PRO A 324 22.22 -5.09 17.42
CA PRO A 324 23.33 -4.67 18.30
C PRO A 324 23.28 -3.18 18.74
N LEU A 325 22.10 -2.55 18.74
CA LEU A 325 21.91 -1.13 19.00
C LEU A 325 21.10 -0.92 20.29
N ALA A 326 21.73 -1.04 21.45
CA ALA A 326 21.11 -0.63 22.71
C ALA A 326 22.16 -0.21 23.75
N LYS A 327 22.85 0.91 23.52
CA LYS A 327 23.50 1.68 24.61
C LYS A 327 22.89 3.07 24.80
N ASP A 328 22.10 3.55 23.84
CA ASP A 328 21.37 4.82 23.95
C ASP A 328 19.93 4.53 24.41
N PRO A 329 19.51 4.99 25.61
CA PRO A 329 18.16 4.74 26.13
C PRO A 329 17.05 5.43 25.34
N PHE A 330 17.40 6.36 24.44
CA PHE A 330 16.44 7.09 23.60
C PHE A 330 16.40 6.61 22.15
N ALA A 331 17.26 5.66 21.76
CA ALA A 331 17.22 5.11 20.41
C ALA A 331 15.86 4.41 20.20
N PRO A 332 15.11 4.74 19.13
CA PRO A 332 13.87 4.02 18.81
C PRO A 332 14.20 2.55 18.59
N SER A 333 13.53 1.66 19.33
CA SER A 333 13.65 0.21 19.17
C SER A 333 12.85 -0.23 17.94
N GLY A 334 13.31 0.16 16.76
CA GLY A 334 12.68 -0.21 15.49
C GLY A 334 13.33 -1.45 14.92
N ILE A 335 12.79 -2.64 15.23
CA ILE A 335 12.87 -3.75 14.28
C ILE A 335 11.72 -3.48 13.31
N MET A 336 12.01 -3.27 12.02
CA MET A 336 10.94 -3.30 11.03
C MET A 336 10.20 -4.63 11.21
N PRO A 337 8.87 -4.63 11.44
CA PRO A 337 8.13 -5.88 11.56
C PRO A 337 8.47 -6.75 10.36
N SER A 338 8.99 -7.95 10.61
CA SER A 338 9.40 -8.94 9.61
C SER A 338 8.23 -9.49 8.78
N TRP A 339 7.07 -8.86 8.82
CA TRP A 339 5.92 -9.23 8.00
C TRP A 339 6.21 -9.04 6.50
N THR A 340 7.02 -8.05 6.12
CA THR A 340 7.54 -7.93 4.73
C THR A 340 8.72 -8.86 4.44
N SER A 341 9.37 -9.44 5.46
CA SER A 341 10.54 -10.32 5.26
C SER A 341 10.22 -11.81 5.32
N ARG A 342 9.15 -12.26 6.00
CA ARG A 342 8.77 -13.68 5.99
C ARG A 342 8.21 -14.16 4.65
N VAL A 343 7.57 -13.29 3.87
CA VAL A 343 7.02 -13.64 2.56
C VAL A 343 8.07 -13.58 1.43
N TRP A 344 9.21 -12.91 1.67
CA TRP A 344 10.41 -13.02 0.83
C TRP A 344 11.34 -14.19 1.23
N GLU A 345 11.06 -14.88 2.33
CA GLU A 345 11.99 -15.84 2.97
C GLU A 345 11.92 -17.27 2.40
N MET A 346 11.01 -17.61 1.48
CA MET A 346 10.98 -18.97 0.91
C MET A 346 11.86 -19.20 -0.32
N GLN A 347 12.36 -18.16 -1.02
CA GLN A 347 13.22 -18.41 -2.18
C GLN A 347 14.52 -17.60 -2.31
N PHE A 348 14.79 -16.53 -1.54
CA PHE A 348 16.00 -15.74 -1.86
C PHE A 348 16.89 -15.19 -0.72
N TRP A 349 16.49 -15.11 0.56
CA TRP A 349 17.37 -14.48 1.58
C TRP A 349 17.31 -15.16 2.95
N LYS A 350 18.11 -16.22 3.15
CA LYS A 350 18.46 -16.68 4.50
C LYS A 350 19.64 -15.82 5.01
N SER A 351 19.40 -15.10 6.11
CA SER A 351 20.38 -14.34 6.93
C SER A 351 20.54 -12.83 6.64
N LYS A 352 19.64 -12.00 7.19
CA LYS A 352 19.97 -10.81 8.02
C LYS A 352 18.71 -9.97 8.28
N LYS A 353 18.28 -9.89 9.55
CA LYS A 353 17.31 -8.87 10.01
C LYS A 353 17.88 -7.49 9.66
N ARG A 354 17.18 -6.71 8.82
CA ARG A 354 17.60 -5.35 8.48
C ARG A 354 17.13 -4.40 9.59
N CYS A 355 18.04 -4.02 10.48
CA CYS A 355 17.80 -2.87 11.35
C CYS A 355 17.78 -1.60 10.48
N LEU A 356 17.07 -0.53 10.87
CA LEU A 356 17.28 0.78 10.25
C LEU A 356 18.70 1.26 10.54
N ASN A 357 19.32 2.04 9.64
CA ASN A 357 20.67 2.54 9.92
C ASN A 357 20.56 3.70 10.91
N VAL A 358 20.64 3.37 12.20
CA VAL A 358 20.50 4.33 13.32
C VAL A 358 21.86 4.83 13.85
N GLY A 359 22.95 4.61 13.09
CA GLY A 359 24.30 5.03 13.47
C GLY A 359 24.45 6.53 13.71
N ASP A 360 25.63 6.98 14.12
CA ASP A 360 25.93 8.36 14.57
C ASP A 360 25.68 9.50 13.54
N GLY A 361 25.14 9.19 12.35
CA GLY A 361 24.60 10.16 11.39
C GLY A 361 23.31 9.71 10.68
N GLY A 362 22.64 8.67 11.16
CA GLY A 362 21.44 8.09 10.56
C GLY A 362 20.15 8.79 10.97
N SER A 363 19.11 8.79 10.14
CA SER A 363 17.84 9.44 10.47
C SER A 363 17.17 8.80 11.70
N ARG A 364 17.10 9.54 12.82
CA ARG A 364 16.35 9.16 14.03
C ARG A 364 15.02 9.89 14.10
N GLY A 365 14.03 9.17 14.58
CA GLY A 365 12.69 9.68 14.84
C GLY A 365 12.68 10.31 16.21
N TYR A 366 11.97 11.42 16.37
CA TYR A 366 11.81 11.99 17.70
C TYR A 366 10.97 11.06 18.58
N LYS A 367 11.18 11.16 19.89
CA LYS A 367 10.41 10.41 20.89
C LYS A 367 9.87 11.38 21.93
N ILE A 368 8.57 11.31 22.23
CA ILE A 368 8.01 11.98 23.41
C ILE A 368 8.49 11.20 24.64
N ILE A 369 9.12 11.90 25.59
CA ILE A 369 9.65 11.27 26.80
C ILE A 369 9.02 11.87 28.05
N THR A 370 9.01 11.09 29.12
CA THR A 370 8.54 11.50 30.44
C THR A 370 9.63 12.26 31.22
N PRO A 371 9.25 13.09 32.22
CA PRO A 371 10.20 13.68 33.16
C PRO A 371 11.11 12.65 33.86
N ALA A 372 10.58 11.46 34.17
CA ALA A 372 11.33 10.40 34.81
C ALA A 372 12.43 9.83 33.88
N GLU A 373 12.13 9.62 32.60
CA GLU A 373 13.13 9.21 31.60
C GLU A 373 14.23 10.27 31.43
N PHE A 374 13.85 11.55 31.43
CA PHE A 374 14.82 12.65 31.39
C PHE A 374 15.73 12.65 32.62
N ASP A 375 15.17 12.64 33.83
CA ASP A 375 15.94 12.62 35.06
C ASP A 375 16.83 11.37 35.14
N ALA A 376 16.34 10.19 34.71
CA ALA A 376 17.14 8.97 34.69
C ALA A 376 18.40 9.10 33.83
N HIS A 377 18.31 9.81 32.69
CA HIS A 377 19.44 10.03 31.80
C HIS A 377 20.38 11.15 32.27
N PHE A 378 19.82 12.30 32.67
CA PHE A 378 20.60 13.51 32.95
C PHE A 378 21.06 13.60 34.41
N LYS A 379 20.23 13.25 35.40
CA LYS A 379 20.54 13.45 36.83
C LYS A 379 21.79 12.72 37.31
N LYS A 380 22.12 11.59 36.68
CA LYS A 380 23.33 10.81 37.01
C LYS A 380 24.61 11.40 36.40
N ARG A 381 24.48 12.27 35.39
CA ARG A 381 25.58 12.68 34.50
C ARG A 381 25.78 14.20 34.44
N SER A 382 24.83 14.96 34.97
CA SER A 382 24.72 16.41 34.84
C SER A 382 23.98 17.02 36.04
N PRO A 383 24.24 18.29 36.41
CA PRO A 383 23.43 19.01 37.40
C PRO A 383 21.99 19.27 36.93
N HIS A 384 21.67 19.07 35.65
CA HIS A 384 20.33 19.30 35.14
C HIS A 384 19.33 18.25 35.67
N SER A 385 18.24 18.74 36.24
CA SER A 385 17.04 17.94 36.56
C SER A 385 15.82 18.57 35.94
N PHE A 386 14.78 17.79 35.67
CA PHE A 386 13.54 18.33 35.10
C PHE A 386 12.95 19.45 35.97
N LYS A 387 13.01 19.29 37.30
CA LYS A 387 12.55 20.30 38.26
C LYS A 387 13.36 21.60 38.23
N SER A 388 14.57 21.58 37.69
CA SER A 388 15.38 22.80 37.51
C SER A 388 14.99 23.62 36.28
N ILE A 389 14.13 23.09 35.40
CA ILE A 389 13.66 23.81 34.23
C ILE A 389 12.54 24.78 34.67
N PRO A 390 12.63 26.07 34.34
CA PRO A 390 11.56 27.02 34.64
C PRO A 390 10.21 26.54 34.08
N ASN A 391 9.11 26.75 34.81
CA ASN A 391 7.76 26.37 34.40
C ASN A 391 7.59 24.86 34.05
N HIS A 392 8.36 23.97 34.68
CA HIS A 392 8.38 22.54 34.36
C HIS A 392 7.00 21.86 34.32
N GLU A 393 5.99 22.34 35.05
CA GLU A 393 4.61 21.81 35.00
C GLU A 393 3.95 21.97 33.61
N ASN A 394 4.37 22.98 32.84
CA ASN A 394 3.87 23.27 31.50
C ASN A 394 4.83 22.81 30.39
N ILE A 395 5.86 22.02 30.73
CA ILE A 395 6.87 21.57 29.77
C ILE A 395 6.55 20.19 29.19
N ARG A 396 6.91 20.03 27.93
CA ARG A 396 6.96 18.76 27.21
C ARG A 396 8.39 18.48 26.76
N LEU A 397 8.73 17.19 26.73
CA LEU A 397 10.07 16.73 26.43
C LEU A 397 10.06 15.85 25.17
N LEU A 398 10.93 16.20 24.22
CA LEU A 398 11.07 15.52 22.94
C LEU A 398 12.52 15.13 22.74
N ALA A 399 12.83 13.83 22.75
CA ALA A 399 14.17 13.30 22.48
C ALA A 399 14.45 13.15 20.98
N ASN A 400 15.72 12.98 20.64
CA ASN A 400 16.25 12.81 19.29
C ASN A 400 15.99 14.02 18.36
N VAL A 401 16.03 15.22 18.92
CA VAL A 401 16.04 16.46 18.13
C VAL A 401 17.43 16.67 17.55
N SER A 402 17.52 16.81 16.23
CA SER A 402 18.79 17.00 15.51
C SER A 402 19.23 18.47 15.58
N HIS A 403 20.41 18.71 16.17
CA HIS A 403 21.04 20.02 16.21
C HIS A 403 22.57 19.89 16.21
N GLU A 404 23.26 20.59 15.31
CA GLU A 404 24.72 20.57 15.13
C GLU A 404 25.27 19.14 15.03
N GLU A 405 24.66 18.34 14.14
CA GLU A 405 25.08 16.97 13.83
C GLU A 405 25.01 15.99 15.02
N THR A 406 24.34 16.35 16.11
CA THR A 406 24.07 15.47 17.25
C THR A 406 22.61 15.52 17.68
N TYR A 407 22.24 14.67 18.64
CA TYR A 407 20.87 14.54 19.16
C TYR A 407 20.72 15.16 20.54
N TRP A 408 19.58 15.82 20.73
CA TRP A 408 19.24 16.57 21.93
C TRP A 408 17.85 16.19 22.44
N VAL A 409 17.65 16.33 23.74
CA VAL A 409 16.32 16.43 24.32
C VAL A 409 15.89 17.88 24.31
N MET A 410 14.76 18.16 23.66
CA MET A 410 14.12 19.46 23.65
C MET A 410 13.07 19.55 24.76
N ALA A 411 13.21 20.56 25.62
CA ALA A 411 12.20 21.02 26.56
C ALA A 411 11.49 22.26 25.99
N ILE A 412 10.17 22.20 25.88
CA ILE A 412 9.35 23.26 25.30
C ILE A 412 8.07 23.47 26.11
N GLU A 413 7.71 24.73 26.35
CA GLU A 413 6.43 25.07 26.99
C GLU A 413 5.24 24.81 26.04
N ARG A 414 4.08 24.40 26.57
CA ARG A 414 2.94 24.05 25.73
C ARG A 414 2.40 25.19 24.88
N ASP A 415 2.57 26.43 25.32
CA ASP A 415 2.07 27.65 24.67
C ASP A 415 3.20 28.44 23.97
N ALA A 416 4.32 27.80 23.65
CA ALA A 416 5.51 28.46 23.10
C ALA A 416 5.38 28.88 21.62
N ILE A 417 4.38 28.39 20.88
CA ILE A 417 4.29 28.61 19.42
C ILE A 417 3.81 30.03 19.11
N ARG A 418 4.61 30.77 18.34
CA ARG A 418 4.28 32.09 17.78
C ARG A 418 3.71 31.97 16.37
N GLU A 419 4.38 31.21 15.52
CA GLU A 419 4.02 31.07 14.10
C GLU A 419 4.29 29.66 13.60
N ILE A 420 3.49 29.25 12.60
CA ILE A 420 3.68 27.99 11.89
C ILE A 420 3.73 28.29 10.40
N PHE A 421 4.72 27.73 9.72
CA PHE A 421 4.85 27.79 8.28
C PHE A 421 4.80 26.37 7.72
N PHE A 422 4.00 26.17 6.68
CA PHE A 422 4.10 24.99 5.83
C PHE A 422 5.11 25.29 4.74
N GLU A 423 6.15 24.48 4.64
CA GLU A 423 7.24 24.68 3.70
C GLU A 423 7.22 23.62 2.59
N LYS A 424 7.57 24.06 1.38
CA LYS A 424 7.76 23.25 0.20
C LYS A 424 9.17 23.50 -0.33
N GLN A 425 10.06 22.56 -0.10
CA GLN A 425 11.42 22.52 -0.61
C GLN A 425 11.44 21.86 -1.99
N ILE A 426 11.78 22.60 -3.04
CA ILE A 426 11.87 22.09 -4.40
C ILE A 426 13.22 21.38 -4.56
N LEU A 427 13.19 20.07 -4.79
CA LEU A 427 14.39 19.24 -4.96
C LEU A 427 14.82 19.16 -6.42
N GLU A 428 13.86 18.98 -7.33
CA GLU A 428 14.10 18.97 -8.76
C GLU A 428 13.06 19.83 -9.49
N PRO A 429 13.39 21.10 -9.79
CA PRO A 429 12.44 22.05 -10.39
C PRO A 429 11.80 21.54 -11.68
N ASN A 430 12.59 20.86 -12.53
CA ASN A 430 12.14 20.37 -13.84
C ASN A 430 11.17 19.19 -13.74
N LEU A 431 11.23 18.41 -12.65
CA LEU A 431 10.36 17.25 -12.43
C LEU A 431 9.22 17.55 -11.44
N GLY A 432 9.17 18.76 -10.89
CA GLY A 432 8.19 19.14 -9.87
C GLY A 432 8.32 18.35 -8.56
N ILE A 433 9.47 17.71 -8.32
CA ILE A 433 9.72 16.94 -7.10
C ILE A 433 10.00 17.94 -5.99
N ALA A 434 9.17 17.91 -4.95
CA ALA A 434 9.35 18.72 -3.76
C ALA A 434 9.16 17.91 -2.49
N HIS A 435 9.87 18.31 -1.47
CA HIS A 435 9.74 17.83 -0.10
C HIS A 435 8.94 18.84 0.71
N THR A 436 7.99 18.38 1.50
CA THR A 436 7.20 19.26 2.37
C THR A 436 7.54 19.04 3.83
N GLN A 437 7.49 20.12 4.61
CA GLN A 437 7.81 20.12 6.03
C GLN A 437 7.04 21.24 6.74
N MET A 438 7.06 21.24 8.08
CA MET A 438 6.46 22.30 8.89
C MET A 438 7.53 22.97 9.73
N ARG A 439 7.61 24.29 9.65
CA ARG A 439 8.46 25.12 10.49
C ARG A 439 7.62 25.74 11.60
N PHE A 440 8.11 25.58 12.83
CA PHE A 440 7.51 26.14 14.03
C PHE A 440 8.44 27.21 14.59
N VAL A 441 7.93 28.42 14.77
CA VAL A 441 8.66 29.55 15.35
C VAL A 441 8.13 29.80 16.75
N PHE A 442 9.04 29.90 17.71
CA PHE A 442 8.69 30.09 19.11
C PHE A 442 8.57 31.57 19.48
N LYS A 443 7.88 31.86 20.58
CA LYS A 443 7.78 33.21 21.15
C LYS A 443 9.10 33.58 21.82
N ASP A 444 9.44 34.86 21.76
CA ASP A 444 10.61 35.42 22.44
C ASP A 444 10.49 35.18 23.96
N GLY A 445 11.55 34.68 24.59
CA GLY A 445 11.56 34.27 26.00
C GLY A 445 10.93 32.90 26.29
N LYS A 446 10.28 32.26 25.30
CA LYS A 446 9.74 30.89 25.38
C LYS A 446 10.42 29.95 24.37
N GLU A 447 11.66 30.23 24.03
CA GLU A 447 12.46 29.42 23.14
C GLU A 447 12.62 28.00 23.70
N ALA A 448 12.60 27.01 22.80
CA ALA A 448 12.84 25.64 23.18
C ALA A 448 14.27 25.47 23.70
N THR A 449 14.45 24.71 24.78
CA THR A 449 15.75 24.48 25.41
C THR A 449 16.24 23.07 25.08
N LEU A 450 17.43 22.95 24.50
CA LEU A 450 18.03 21.68 24.15
C LEU A 450 19.06 21.24 25.20
N PHE A 451 18.98 19.96 25.58
CA PHE A 451 19.95 19.27 26.44
C PHE A 451 20.63 18.15 25.65
N ASN A 452 21.96 18.16 25.58
CA ASN A 452 22.70 17.25 24.70
C ASN A 452 22.60 15.80 25.21
N GLN A 453 22.13 14.87 24.37
CA GLN A 453 21.95 13.48 24.79
C GLN A 453 23.28 12.75 24.99
N LYS A 454 24.31 13.11 24.21
CA LYS A 454 25.63 12.47 24.20
C LYS A 454 26.54 13.06 25.28
N ASP A 455 26.51 14.37 25.46
CA ASP A 455 27.24 15.08 26.50
C ASP A 455 26.28 15.83 27.45
N PRO A 456 25.72 15.16 28.47
CA PRO A 456 24.78 15.77 29.41
C PRO A 456 25.30 17.01 30.16
N LYS A 457 26.61 17.26 30.15
CA LYS A 457 27.24 18.42 30.81
C LYS A 457 27.36 19.63 29.90
N ALA A 458 27.10 19.48 28.60
CA ALA A 458 27.10 20.60 27.67
C ALA A 458 26.03 21.61 28.09
N GLU A 459 26.36 22.90 27.99
CA GLU A 459 25.44 23.98 28.31
C GLU A 459 24.16 23.89 27.46
N PRO A 460 22.97 24.09 28.05
CA PRO A 460 21.73 24.05 27.29
C PRO A 460 21.67 25.13 26.21
N VAL A 461 21.15 24.76 25.04
CA VAL A 461 21.04 25.67 23.89
C VAL A 461 19.59 26.12 23.72
N LYS A 462 19.36 27.42 23.49
CA LYS A 462 18.05 27.95 23.14
C LYS A 462 17.85 27.93 21.63
N LEU A 463 16.74 27.36 21.17
CA LEU A 463 16.33 27.37 19.77
C LEU A 463 15.13 28.30 19.57
N PRO A 464 15.20 29.29 18.65
CA PRO A 464 14.07 30.16 18.32
C PRO A 464 13.02 29.49 17.42
N GLY A 465 13.37 28.36 16.80
CA GLY A 465 12.48 27.62 15.91
C GLY A 465 12.99 26.22 15.59
N ILE A 466 12.08 25.39 15.10
CA ILE A 466 12.35 24.01 14.72
C ILE A 466 11.58 23.62 13.46
N ILE A 467 12.12 22.66 12.70
CA ILE A 467 11.47 22.09 11.53
C ILE A 467 11.09 20.64 11.84
N PHE A 468 9.82 20.34 11.66
CA PHE A 468 9.29 18.99 11.61
C PHE A 468 9.25 18.51 10.16
N SER A 469 9.96 17.42 9.90
CA SER A 469 10.18 16.87 8.57
C SER A 469 9.89 15.38 8.57
N VAL A 470 9.15 14.90 7.57
CA VAL A 470 8.90 13.46 7.37
C VAL A 470 9.78 12.98 6.24
N GLU A 471 10.85 12.24 6.54
CA GLU A 471 11.90 11.94 5.56
C GLU A 471 11.99 10.45 5.26
N GLY A 472 12.43 10.11 4.04
CA GLY A 472 12.86 8.76 3.70
C GLY A 472 14.16 8.41 4.42
N ALA A 473 14.13 7.45 5.33
CA ALA A 473 15.28 6.93 6.05
C ALA A 473 15.81 5.66 5.40
N ARG A 474 17.14 5.57 5.29
CA ARG A 474 17.80 4.39 4.71
C ARG A 474 17.72 3.19 5.64
N THR A 475 17.49 2.02 5.06
CA THR A 475 17.59 0.73 5.75
C THR A 475 19.04 0.26 5.80
N VAL A 476 19.47 -0.47 6.84
CA VAL A 476 20.82 -1.09 6.82
C VAL A 476 20.88 -2.07 5.65
N GLY A 477 21.83 -1.86 4.75
CA GLY A 477 21.98 -2.63 3.51
C GLY A 477 21.01 -2.25 2.38
N GLY A 478 20.24 -1.16 2.54
CA GLY A 478 19.46 -0.56 1.45
C GLY A 478 20.34 0.24 0.46
N PRO A 479 19.74 0.77 -0.63
CA PRO A 479 20.46 1.59 -1.60
C PRO A 479 21.15 2.78 -0.94
N GLN A 480 22.34 3.14 -1.44
CA GLN A 480 23.09 4.28 -0.93
C GLN A 480 22.53 5.64 -1.38
N GLU A 481 21.68 5.68 -2.40
CA GLU A 481 21.14 6.93 -2.92
C GLU A 481 19.61 6.88 -2.93
N PHE A 482 19.01 8.01 -2.58
CA PHE A 482 17.57 8.18 -2.67
C PHE A 482 17.21 8.49 -4.11
N GLY A 483 16.62 7.51 -4.80
CA GLY A 483 16.15 7.65 -6.18
C GLY A 483 14.65 7.46 -6.28
N PHE A 484 14.04 8.03 -7.32
CA PHE A 484 12.60 7.92 -7.58
C PHE A 484 12.10 6.47 -7.54
N ILE A 485 12.79 5.55 -8.24
CA ILE A 485 12.44 4.13 -8.29
C ILE A 485 12.55 3.47 -6.91
N ALA A 486 13.63 3.74 -6.17
CA ALA A 486 13.82 3.20 -4.83
C ALA A 486 12.75 3.73 -3.83
N GLY A 487 12.32 4.99 -3.99
CA GLY A 487 11.23 5.58 -3.22
C GLY A 487 9.83 5.11 -3.65
N MET A 488 9.66 4.61 -4.88
CA MET A 488 8.41 3.99 -5.35
C MET A 488 8.30 2.52 -4.89
N THR A 489 9.43 1.83 -4.74
CA THR A 489 9.51 0.39 -4.43
C THR A 489 9.64 0.08 -2.95
N GLY A 490 9.48 1.07 -2.07
CA GLY A 490 9.45 0.84 -0.62
C GLY A 490 10.82 0.51 0.00
N GLN A 491 11.92 0.94 -0.61
CA GLN A 491 13.27 0.62 -0.11
C GLN A 491 13.74 1.51 1.05
N PHE A 492 12.96 2.51 1.41
CA PHE A 492 13.21 3.43 2.52
C PHE A 492 12.13 3.31 3.60
N GLY A 493 12.50 3.50 4.86
CA GLY A 493 11.54 3.73 5.94
C GLY A 493 11.12 5.19 5.99
N LEU A 494 10.03 5.51 6.68
CA LEU A 494 9.65 6.88 7.03
C LEU A 494 10.20 7.22 8.41
N ALA A 495 10.94 8.30 8.50
CA ALA A 495 11.37 8.89 9.76
C ALA A 495 10.70 10.25 9.99
N HIS A 496 10.04 10.41 11.12
CA HIS A 496 9.51 11.72 11.54
C HIS A 496 10.58 12.42 12.37
N ARG A 497 11.16 13.49 11.84
CA ARG A 497 12.33 14.17 12.41
C ARG A 497 11.95 15.54 12.93
N LEU A 498 12.59 15.92 14.03
CA LEU A 498 12.66 17.29 14.53
C LEU A 498 14.10 17.77 14.34
N ILE A 499 14.27 18.85 13.59
CA ILE A 499 15.58 19.37 13.17
C ILE A 499 15.61 20.86 13.48
N SER A 500 16.69 21.34 14.12
CA SER A 500 16.86 22.77 14.35
C SER A 500 16.79 23.56 13.04
N GLU A 501 16.19 24.76 13.08
CA GLU A 501 16.06 25.60 11.89
C GLU A 501 17.42 25.88 11.25
N LYS A 502 18.44 26.17 12.08
CA LYS A 502 19.83 26.41 11.65
C LYS A 502 20.39 25.26 10.81
N ASP A 503 20.25 24.02 11.28
CA ASP A 503 20.77 22.85 10.56
C ASP A 503 20.02 22.61 9.27
N LYS A 504 18.69 22.75 9.28
CA LYS A 504 17.88 22.48 8.09
C LYS A 504 18.09 23.54 7.01
N ILE A 505 18.29 24.81 7.38
CA ILE A 505 18.71 25.88 6.47
C ILE A 505 20.08 25.56 5.88
N ARG A 506 21.07 25.20 6.73
CA ARG A 506 22.41 24.84 6.28
C ARG A 506 22.37 23.68 5.28
N ALA A 507 21.66 22.60 5.60
CA ALA A 507 21.56 21.45 4.71
C ALA A 507 20.81 21.81 3.42
N SER A 508 19.56 22.28 3.54
CA SER A 508 18.64 22.37 2.39
C SER A 508 18.93 23.55 1.48
N ILE A 509 19.32 24.70 2.05
CA ILE A 509 19.46 25.96 1.31
C ILE A 509 20.93 26.25 1.02
N ILE A 510 21.83 26.10 2.00
CA ILE A 510 23.24 26.46 1.81
C ILE A 510 23.98 25.35 1.04
N ASN A 511 23.90 24.11 1.51
CA ASN A 511 24.64 23.00 0.93
C ASN A 511 23.98 22.51 -0.36
N ASP A 512 22.69 22.19 -0.29
CA ASP A 512 21.97 21.58 -1.41
C ASP A 512 21.41 22.62 -2.40
N LYS A 513 21.42 23.91 -2.06
CA LYS A 513 20.93 25.02 -2.89
C LYS A 513 19.47 24.88 -3.36
N ASN A 514 18.64 24.20 -2.57
CA ASN A 514 17.22 24.05 -2.90
C ASN A 514 16.46 25.37 -2.71
N GLU A 515 15.45 25.58 -3.55
CA GLU A 515 14.46 26.63 -3.35
C GLU A 515 13.45 26.18 -2.28
N VAL A 516 13.15 27.03 -1.30
CA VAL A 516 12.16 26.76 -0.26
C VAL A 516 11.05 27.80 -0.32
N GLN A 517 9.84 27.35 -0.63
CA GLN A 517 8.63 28.16 -0.61
C GLN A 517 7.91 27.96 0.72
N GLN A 518 7.40 29.03 1.32
CA GLN A 518 6.75 28.97 2.64
C GLN A 518 5.35 29.57 2.60
N MET A 519 4.43 28.96 3.36
CA MET A 519 3.08 29.45 3.57
C MET A 519 2.77 29.54 5.05
N LYS A 520 2.56 30.76 5.55
CA LYS A 520 2.18 30.99 6.95
C LYS A 520 0.77 30.47 7.21
N ILE A 521 0.63 29.61 8.20
CA ILE A 521 -0.65 29.11 8.70
C ILE A 521 -1.33 30.22 9.52
N LYS A 522 -2.59 30.52 9.19
CA LYS A 522 -3.36 31.59 9.85
C LYS A 522 -4.38 31.00 10.80
N LEU A 523 -3.97 30.79 12.04
CA LEU A 523 -4.84 30.34 13.14
C LEU A 523 -4.68 31.30 14.33
N SER A 524 -5.62 31.27 15.28
CA SER A 524 -5.44 31.93 16.57
C SER A 524 -4.29 31.28 17.34
N GLU A 525 -3.70 32.01 18.29
CA GLU A 525 -2.56 31.54 19.07
C GLU A 525 -2.81 30.20 19.78
N THR A 526 -3.96 30.06 20.44
CA THR A 526 -4.38 28.78 21.07
C THR A 526 -4.39 27.65 20.04
N ARG A 527 -4.95 27.90 18.85
CA ARG A 527 -5.06 26.92 17.79
C ARG A 527 -3.72 26.59 17.11
N LEU A 528 -2.75 27.50 17.11
CA LEU A 528 -1.40 27.21 16.65
C LEU A 528 -0.70 26.22 17.58
N ASN A 529 -0.83 26.42 18.89
CA ASN A 529 -0.29 25.49 19.89
C ASN A 529 -0.97 24.11 19.82
N ASP A 530 -2.30 24.08 19.69
CA ASP A 530 -3.04 22.82 19.50
C ASP A 530 -2.61 22.10 18.22
N LEU A 531 -2.40 22.83 17.12
CA LEU A 531 -1.95 22.25 15.87
C LEU A 531 -0.54 21.66 16.00
N PHE A 532 0.39 22.37 16.63
CA PHE A 532 1.74 21.87 16.87
C PHE A 532 1.69 20.57 17.67
N TRP A 533 0.99 20.54 18.81
CA TRP A 533 0.91 19.34 19.65
C TRP A 533 0.20 18.19 18.95
N SER A 534 -0.87 18.46 18.20
CA SER A 534 -1.54 17.46 17.39
C SER A 534 -0.58 16.84 16.36
N VAL A 535 0.24 17.64 15.66
CA VAL A 535 1.25 17.12 14.73
C VAL A 535 2.28 16.25 15.45
N ILE A 536 2.80 16.70 16.59
CA ILE A 536 3.79 15.95 17.40
C ILE A 536 3.18 14.66 17.99
N GLU A 537 1.92 14.64 18.37
CA GLU A 537 1.29 13.45 18.97
C GLU A 537 0.85 12.44 17.90
N VAL A 538 0.18 12.89 16.84
CA VAL A 538 -0.30 12.02 15.74
C VAL A 538 0.86 11.36 15.01
N MET A 539 1.98 12.06 14.90
CA MET A 539 3.17 11.57 14.21
C MET A 539 4.19 10.95 15.16
N HIS A 540 3.88 10.83 16.46
CA HIS A 540 4.76 10.11 17.38
C HIS A 540 4.64 8.61 17.10
N ASP A 541 5.61 8.08 16.37
CA ASP A 541 5.73 6.66 16.09
C ASP A 541 7.12 6.19 16.53
N PRO A 542 7.26 5.68 17.77
CA PRO A 542 8.55 5.26 18.30
C PRO A 542 9.12 4.01 17.60
N THR A 543 8.31 3.33 16.78
CA THR A 543 8.65 2.03 16.18
C THR A 543 9.12 2.12 14.72
N MET A 544 8.87 3.24 14.02
CA MET A 544 9.17 3.44 12.60
C MET A 544 8.85 2.25 11.67
N PRO A 545 7.65 1.66 11.68
CA PRO A 545 7.34 0.50 10.84
C PRO A 545 6.89 0.90 9.43
N LYS A 546 6.79 2.20 9.12
CA LYS A 546 6.15 2.67 7.88
C LYS A 546 7.17 2.74 6.75
N VAL A 547 6.90 2.01 5.68
CA VAL A 547 7.64 2.08 4.43
C VAL A 547 7.32 3.38 3.69
N TYR A 548 8.36 4.09 3.26
CA TYR A 548 8.24 5.27 2.40
C TYR A 548 7.76 4.84 1.01
N ASN A 549 6.72 5.49 0.51
CA ASN A 549 6.24 5.31 -0.86
C ASN A 549 5.84 6.68 -1.44
N TYR A 550 6.47 7.05 -2.57
CA TYR A 550 6.25 8.33 -3.23
C TYR A 550 4.78 8.65 -3.57
N ALA A 551 3.94 7.65 -3.83
CA ALA A 551 2.52 7.86 -4.18
C ALA A 551 1.59 7.78 -2.96
N LEU A 552 1.94 6.98 -1.94
CA LEU A 552 1.05 6.64 -0.84
C LEU A 552 1.47 7.26 0.49
N LYS A 553 2.67 6.94 0.96
CA LYS A 553 3.18 7.32 2.27
C LYS A 553 4.49 8.09 2.07
N ASN A 554 4.36 9.36 1.74
CA ASN A 554 5.47 10.27 1.50
C ASN A 554 5.47 11.42 2.53
N CYS A 555 6.41 12.35 2.39
CA CYS A 555 6.52 13.52 3.25
C CYS A 555 5.23 14.37 3.27
N THR A 556 4.65 14.61 2.09
CA THR A 556 3.45 15.43 1.90
C THR A 556 2.22 14.81 2.53
N ASN A 557 1.91 13.56 2.19
CA ASN A 557 0.73 12.85 2.69
C ASN A 557 0.72 12.72 4.20
N SER A 558 1.90 12.45 4.78
CA SER A 558 2.08 12.29 6.22
C SER A 558 1.80 13.60 6.97
N LEU A 559 2.25 14.74 6.44
CA LEU A 559 1.94 16.05 7.02
C LEU A 559 0.47 16.39 6.90
N PHE A 560 -0.14 16.19 5.73
CA PHE A 560 -1.58 16.40 5.61
C PHE A 560 -2.34 15.48 6.57
N TYR A 561 -1.85 14.26 6.83
CA TYR A 561 -2.54 13.32 7.73
C TYR A 561 -2.60 13.89 9.15
N ALA A 562 -1.49 14.44 9.63
CA ALA A 562 -1.47 15.17 10.89
C ALA A 562 -2.40 16.40 10.87
N LEU A 563 -2.39 17.18 9.78
CA LEU A 563 -3.29 18.34 9.63
C LEU A 563 -4.78 17.93 9.68
N ASP A 564 -5.17 16.85 9.01
CA ASP A 564 -6.56 16.44 8.94
C ASP A 564 -7.05 15.74 10.21
N ALA A 565 -6.15 15.05 10.92
CA ALA A 565 -6.42 14.55 12.27
C ALA A 565 -6.74 15.72 13.21
N TYR A 566 -5.97 16.81 13.17
CA TYR A 566 -6.28 18.04 13.90
C TYR A 566 -7.65 18.63 13.51
N LEU A 567 -7.94 18.68 12.20
CA LEU A 567 -9.20 19.22 11.68
C LEU A 567 -10.40 18.28 11.84
N LYS A 568 -10.19 17.03 12.31
CA LYS A 568 -11.19 15.96 12.39
C LYS A 568 -11.91 15.74 11.05
N ARG A 569 -11.15 15.72 9.95
CA ARG A 569 -11.69 15.52 8.60
C ARG A 569 -11.40 14.12 8.09
N ASP A 570 -12.45 13.42 7.66
CA ASP A 570 -12.31 12.20 6.87
C ASP A 570 -11.93 12.53 5.42
N ARG A 571 -10.98 11.76 4.86
CA ARG A 571 -10.56 11.91 3.47
C ARG A 571 -11.25 10.94 2.54
N GLY A 572 -11.80 11.49 1.45
CA GLY A 572 -12.05 10.73 0.23
C GLY A 572 -10.75 10.27 -0.46
N VAL A 573 -10.86 9.35 -1.42
CA VAL A 573 -9.71 8.85 -2.19
C VAL A 573 -9.09 9.94 -3.08
N LEU A 574 -9.93 10.80 -3.69
CA LEU A 574 -9.47 11.88 -4.56
C LEU A 574 -8.61 12.91 -3.81
N ASP A 575 -9.04 13.35 -2.63
CA ASP A 575 -8.27 14.30 -1.80
C ASP A 575 -6.90 13.73 -1.37
N ARG A 576 -6.78 12.41 -1.21
CA ARG A 576 -5.48 11.75 -0.96
C ARG A 576 -4.53 11.80 -2.15
N VAL A 577 -5.04 11.65 -3.37
CA VAL A 577 -4.21 11.76 -4.58
C VAL A 577 -3.76 13.20 -4.80
N TYR A 578 -4.66 14.17 -4.64
CA TYR A 578 -4.27 15.58 -4.69
C TYR A 578 -3.23 15.90 -3.60
N THR A 579 -3.39 15.42 -2.37
CA THR A 579 -2.41 15.67 -1.30
C THR A 579 -1.10 14.86 -1.43
N SER A 580 -1.06 13.79 -2.22
CA SER A 580 0.17 12.99 -2.44
C SER A 580 1.23 13.70 -3.28
N LEU A 581 0.79 14.73 -3.96
CA LEU A 581 1.48 15.37 -5.05
C LEU A 581 1.94 16.75 -4.56
N PRO A 582 3.26 17.01 -4.41
CA PRO A 582 3.77 18.23 -3.76
C PRO A 582 3.33 19.57 -4.39
N TRP A 583 3.14 19.63 -5.72
CA TRP A 583 2.49 20.73 -6.45
C TRP A 583 1.10 21.13 -5.93
N PHE A 584 0.30 20.20 -5.41
CA PHE A 584 -1.05 20.51 -4.91
C PHE A 584 -1.09 20.83 -3.42
N ALA A 585 0.06 20.81 -2.71
CA ALA A 585 0.08 21.07 -1.27
C ALA A 585 -0.52 22.44 -0.92
N PHE A 586 -0.09 23.52 -1.58
CA PHE A 586 -0.63 24.86 -1.31
C PHE A 586 -2.12 25.01 -1.67
N PRO A 587 -2.60 24.55 -2.84
CA PRO A 587 -4.04 24.46 -3.11
C PRO A 587 -4.82 23.71 -2.03
N ALA A 588 -4.31 22.56 -1.57
CA ALA A 588 -4.97 21.74 -0.55
C ALA A 588 -5.05 22.43 0.82
N LEU A 589 -4.04 23.23 1.20
CA LEU A 589 -4.10 24.08 2.40
C LEU A 589 -5.20 25.15 2.27
N LYS A 590 -5.33 25.78 1.10
CA LYS A 590 -6.36 26.80 0.83
C LYS A 590 -7.76 26.20 0.94
N GLU A 591 -7.98 25.02 0.38
CA GLU A 591 -9.27 24.31 0.49
C GLU A 591 -9.63 23.97 1.94
N ARG A 592 -8.63 23.65 2.76
CA ARG A 592 -8.79 23.39 4.19
C ARG A 592 -9.09 24.64 5.03
N ARG A 593 -9.07 25.83 4.43
CA ARG A 593 -9.29 27.13 5.09
C ARG A 593 -8.36 27.36 6.29
N ILE A 594 -7.17 26.75 6.26
CA ILE A 594 -6.09 26.97 7.24
C ILE A 594 -5.14 28.10 6.80
N VAL A 595 -5.35 28.60 5.58
CA VAL A 595 -4.73 29.79 4.99
C VAL A 595 -5.83 30.61 4.30
N ASN A 596 -5.72 31.95 4.27
CA ASN A 596 -6.73 32.80 3.64
C ASN A 596 -6.75 32.60 2.11
N ARG A 597 -7.89 32.88 1.44
CA ARG A 597 -8.02 32.85 -0.04
C ARG A 597 -6.95 33.68 -0.76
N GLU A 598 -6.53 34.78 -0.15
CA GLU A 598 -5.50 35.70 -0.63
C GLU A 598 -4.08 35.34 -0.17
N GLY A 599 -3.85 34.16 0.42
CA GLY A 599 -2.58 33.78 1.04
C GLY A 599 -1.39 34.22 0.21
N LYS A 600 -0.82 35.38 0.55
CA LYS A 600 0.40 35.89 -0.05
C LYS A 600 1.46 34.87 0.33
N LEU A 601 2.24 34.39 -0.64
CA LEU A 601 3.54 33.80 -0.33
C LEU A 601 4.20 34.80 0.63
N ALA A 602 4.50 34.34 1.85
CA ALA A 602 5.35 35.15 2.72
C ALA A 602 6.66 35.27 1.95
N ASP A 603 7.10 36.52 1.72
CA ASP A 603 8.16 36.89 0.76
C ASP A 603 9.12 35.73 0.50
N ASP A 604 9.19 35.27 -0.75
CA ASP A 604 10.18 34.29 -1.19
C ASP A 604 11.48 34.63 -0.48
N LEU A 605 12.11 33.67 0.19
CA LEU A 605 13.33 33.89 0.96
C LEU A 605 14.40 34.43 -0.02
N ASN A 606 14.39 35.74 -0.23
CA ASN A 606 14.89 36.32 -1.46
C ASN A 606 16.40 36.30 -1.34
N PHE A 607 17.05 35.57 -2.24
CA PHE A 607 18.48 35.24 -2.22
C PHE A 607 19.38 36.46 -1.93
N THR A 608 18.92 37.67 -2.23
CA THR A 608 19.64 38.94 -2.02
C THR A 608 19.89 39.32 -0.55
N VAL A 609 19.00 38.98 0.39
CA VAL A 609 19.13 39.40 1.80
C VAL A 609 20.09 38.49 2.57
N LEU A 610 19.97 37.17 2.39
CA LEU A 610 20.86 36.19 3.02
C LEU A 610 22.26 36.21 2.39
N ARG A 611 22.37 36.44 1.07
CA ARG A 611 23.67 36.61 0.41
C ARG A 611 24.43 37.81 0.98
N LYS A 612 23.79 38.96 1.24
CA LYS A 612 24.44 40.10 1.93
C LYS A 612 24.78 39.82 3.40
N PHE A 613 24.00 38.99 4.08
CA PHE A 613 24.24 38.60 5.47
C PHE A 613 25.45 37.64 5.59
N PHE A 614 25.63 36.75 4.61
CA PHE A 614 26.74 35.80 4.58
C PHE A 614 28.00 36.31 3.86
N GLU A 615 27.88 37.16 2.82
CA GLU A 615 29.03 37.79 2.15
C GLU A 615 29.74 38.81 3.03
N LYS A 616 29.06 39.41 4.02
CA LYS A 616 29.69 40.31 5.02
C LYS A 616 30.37 39.58 6.18
N GLY A 617 30.32 38.25 6.23
CA GLY A 617 30.81 37.46 7.38
C GLY A 617 32.25 36.95 7.29
N CYS A 618 32.97 37.16 6.19
CA CYS A 618 34.36 36.69 6.04
C CYS A 618 35.15 37.56 5.04
N GLN A 619 35.52 38.79 5.41
CA GLN A 619 36.77 39.46 5.01
C GLN A 619 36.95 40.81 5.73
N ARG A 620 37.97 40.86 6.62
CA ARG A 620 38.78 41.99 7.11
C ARG A 620 38.18 43.40 7.29
N THR A 621 38.24 43.86 8.54
CA THR A 621 38.83 45.12 9.07
C THR A 621 38.79 46.40 8.22
N LEU A 622 38.00 47.38 8.67
CA LEU A 622 38.25 48.84 8.68
C LEU A 622 37.15 49.46 9.59
N LEU A 623 37.49 49.83 10.83
CA LEU A 623 37.88 51.17 11.31
C LEU A 623 36.69 52.07 11.68
N ILE A 624 36.90 52.73 12.82
CA ILE A 624 36.06 53.50 13.75
C ILE A 624 35.41 54.76 13.12
N GLU A 625 34.52 55.38 13.89
CA GLU A 625 33.91 56.74 13.82
C GLU A 625 32.49 56.76 13.24
N ASP A 626 31.46 57.32 13.86
CA ASP A 626 31.22 57.94 15.15
C ASP A 626 29.69 58.02 15.29
N ALA A 627 29.17 57.94 16.52
CA ALA A 627 27.83 58.46 16.84
C ALA A 627 27.91 60.00 16.88
N PRO A 628 26.83 60.77 16.59
CA PRO A 628 25.82 60.93 17.64
C PRO A 628 24.36 61.16 17.19
N LEU A 629 23.49 60.94 18.19
CA LEU A 629 22.03 61.10 18.33
C LEU A 629 21.12 60.06 17.65
#